data_AF-A0A6S7HDI1-F1
#
_entry.id   AF-A0A6S7HDI1-F1
#
_cell.length_a   1.000
_cell.length_b   1.000
_cell.length_c   1.000
_cell.angle_alpha   90.00
_cell.angle_beta   90.00
_cell.angle_gamma   90.00
#
_symmetry.space_group_name_H-M   'P 1'
#
loop_
_entity.id
_entity.type
_entity.pdbx_description
1 polymer ?
#
loop_
_entity_poly.entity_id
_entity_poly.type
_entity_poly.pdbx_seq_one_letter_code
_entity_poly.pdbx_strand_id
1 'polypeptide(L)'
;MAEKSSTKIEEVVDLRTKLNGIFKRKRRTLEEDREIKRERRQTRRNSHESHSENGDSTELEKIHEGITQRALFDDEDCLKIEKKIDEVVANAEKGRYREKTVDRAPLRIKYFFGEGYTYGKQMSERGPGQERLYARGVVDDIPKWIFDMVERKIVDAGIVPKNFINSAVINDYQPGGCIVSHIDPGHIFDRPIVSASFFSASSLCFGCKFSFKPIRTTTPVLSLPISRGCVTVLR
;
A
#
# COMPACT_ATOMS: atom_id res chain seq x y z
N MET A 1 -8.62 -43.21 -2.04
CA MET A 1 -8.74 -42.36 -0.83
C MET A 1 -8.21 -40.99 -1.21
N ALA A 2 -9.09 -39.98 -1.28
CA ALA A 2 -8.70 -38.63 -1.68
C ALA A 2 -8.45 -37.79 -0.43
N GLU A 3 -7.21 -37.37 -0.22
CA GLU A 3 -6.84 -36.42 0.82
C GLU A 3 -7.39 -35.04 0.46
N LYS A 4 -8.32 -34.55 1.27
CA LYS A 4 -8.76 -33.16 1.25
C LYS A 4 -7.65 -32.31 1.88
N SER A 5 -6.90 -31.60 1.05
CA SER A 5 -6.05 -30.50 1.50
C SER A 5 -6.93 -29.40 2.08
N SER A 6 -6.92 -29.28 3.40
CA SER A 6 -7.62 -28.24 4.15
C SER A 6 -6.77 -26.97 4.12
N THR A 7 -7.05 -26.08 3.17
CA THR A 7 -6.49 -24.74 3.17
C THR A 7 -7.04 -24.01 4.39
N LYS A 8 -6.18 -23.75 5.39
CA LYS A 8 -6.53 -22.91 6.54
C LYS A 8 -6.97 -21.54 6.01
N ILE A 9 -8.25 -21.22 6.19
CA ILE A 9 -8.75 -19.87 5.99
C ILE A 9 -8.15 -19.05 7.13
N GLU A 10 -7.12 -18.25 6.83
CA GLU A 10 -6.65 -17.23 7.75
C GLU A 10 -7.82 -16.28 8.04
N GLU A 11 -8.12 -16.10 9.33
CA GLU A 11 -9.22 -15.27 9.79
C GLU A 11 -8.96 -13.83 9.32
N VAL A 12 -9.86 -13.27 8.52
CA VAL A 12 -9.73 -11.88 8.01
C VAL A 12 -9.92 -10.93 9.20
N VAL A 13 -8.84 -10.29 9.64
CA VAL A 13 -8.86 -9.39 10.80
C VAL A 13 -8.96 -7.94 10.33
N ASP A 14 -9.96 -7.21 10.83
CA ASP A 14 -10.10 -5.76 10.64
C ASP A 14 -8.85 -5.01 11.13
N LEU A 15 -8.38 -4.00 10.37
CA LEU A 15 -7.16 -3.23 10.67
C LEU A 15 -7.13 -2.69 12.12
N ARG A 16 -8.28 -2.28 12.67
CA ARG A 16 -8.34 -1.77 14.04
C ARG A 16 -8.26 -2.92 15.05
N THR A 17 -8.86 -4.06 14.76
CA THR A 17 -8.74 -5.27 15.59
C THR A 17 -7.29 -5.75 15.68
N LYS A 18 -6.56 -5.74 14.56
CA LYS A 18 -5.13 -6.03 14.53
C LYS A 18 -4.33 -5.08 15.42
N LEU A 19 -4.52 -3.77 15.26
CA LEU A 19 -3.83 -2.77 16.08
C LEU A 19 -4.14 -2.97 17.56
N ASN A 20 -5.41 -3.16 17.92
CA ASN A 20 -5.82 -3.44 19.30
C ASN A 20 -5.20 -4.75 19.85
N GLY A 21 -5.06 -5.78 19.03
CA GLY A 21 -4.37 -7.03 19.37
C GLY A 21 -2.87 -6.84 19.64
N ILE A 22 -2.20 -5.96 18.89
CA ILE A 22 -0.81 -5.56 19.15
C ILE A 22 -0.69 -4.84 20.49
N PHE A 23 -1.62 -3.93 20.81
CA PHE A 23 -1.62 -3.23 22.10
C PHE A 23 -1.97 -4.14 23.30
N LYS A 24 -2.64 -5.28 23.06
CA LYS A 24 -2.87 -6.32 24.09
C LYS A 24 -1.69 -7.28 24.28
N ARG A 25 -0.73 -7.35 23.34
CA ARG A 25 0.51 -8.11 23.51
C ARG A 25 1.45 -7.35 24.45
N LYS A 26 1.40 -7.75 25.73
CA LYS A 26 2.35 -7.58 26.86
C LYS A 26 3.30 -6.36 26.75
N ARG A 27 3.21 -5.43 27.73
CA ARG A 27 4.27 -4.45 28.04
C ARG A 27 5.62 -5.18 28.07
N ARG A 28 6.45 -4.93 27.06
CA ARG A 28 7.82 -5.45 27.02
C ARG A 28 8.69 -4.66 27.98
N THR A 29 9.67 -5.33 28.57
CA THR A 29 10.63 -4.65 29.45
C THR A 29 11.64 -3.88 28.62
N LEU A 30 12.27 -2.86 29.22
CA LEU A 30 13.34 -2.08 28.58
C LEU A 30 14.54 -2.96 28.15
N GLU A 31 14.68 -4.15 28.75
CA GLU A 31 15.74 -5.11 28.46
C GLU A 31 15.46 -5.89 27.18
N GLU A 32 14.22 -6.36 27.00
CA GLU A 32 13.75 -7.04 25.78
C GLU A 32 13.89 -6.12 24.55
N ASP A 33 13.57 -4.82 24.69
CA ASP A 33 13.73 -3.84 23.62
C ASP A 33 15.21 -3.58 23.26
N ARG A 34 16.12 -3.64 24.24
CA ARG A 34 17.57 -3.48 24.02
C ARG A 34 18.17 -4.68 23.29
N GLU A 35 17.70 -5.88 23.61
CA GLU A 35 18.14 -7.12 22.99
C GLU A 35 17.72 -7.19 21.51
N ILE A 36 16.45 -6.90 21.21
CA ILE A 36 15.94 -6.83 19.82
C ILE A 36 16.71 -5.78 19.01
N LYS A 37 17.08 -4.65 19.62
CA LYS A 37 17.84 -3.59 18.95
C LYS A 37 19.30 -3.98 18.70
N ARG A 38 19.89 -4.81 19.58
CA ARG A 38 21.22 -5.42 19.38
C ARG A 38 21.19 -6.45 18.26
N GLU A 39 20.23 -7.37 18.29
CA GLU A 39 20.05 -8.38 17.24
C GLU A 39 19.89 -7.73 15.87
N ARG A 40 18.99 -6.75 15.74
CA ARG A 40 18.80 -5.99 14.48
C ARG A 40 20.06 -5.29 13.99
N ARG A 41 20.90 -4.78 14.89
CA ARG A 41 22.19 -4.17 14.53
C ARG A 41 23.18 -5.23 14.05
N GLN A 42 23.18 -6.41 14.64
CA GLN A 42 24.05 -7.52 14.29
C GLN A 42 23.66 -8.12 12.94
N THR A 43 22.36 -8.32 12.69
CA THR A 43 21.84 -8.76 11.38
C THR A 43 22.18 -7.76 10.27
N ARG A 44 22.04 -6.45 10.53
CA ARG A 44 22.41 -5.39 9.56
C ARG A 44 23.91 -5.33 9.28
N ARG A 45 24.75 -5.69 10.25
CA ARG A 45 26.20 -5.72 10.08
C ARG A 45 26.62 -6.92 9.23
N ASN A 46 26.02 -8.08 9.48
CA ASN A 46 26.24 -9.29 8.68
C ASN A 46 25.73 -9.13 7.24
N SER A 47 24.65 -8.38 7.00
CA SER A 47 24.16 -8.10 5.65
C SER A 47 25.04 -7.13 4.85
N HIS A 48 25.92 -6.36 5.50
CA HIS A 48 26.84 -5.43 4.82
C HIS A 48 28.16 -6.10 4.39
N GLU A 49 28.50 -7.28 4.93
CA GLU A 49 29.73 -8.01 4.59
C GLU A 49 29.55 -9.02 3.45
N SER A 50 28.34 -9.20 2.91
CA SER A 50 28.05 -10.18 1.85
C SER A 50 27.65 -9.57 0.50
N HIS A 51 28.18 -8.41 0.13
CA HIS A 51 28.08 -7.93 -1.25
C HIS A 51 29.07 -8.68 -2.15
N SER A 52 28.68 -9.91 -2.54
CA SER A 52 29.21 -10.55 -3.73
C SER A 52 28.38 -10.10 -4.94
N GLU A 53 28.99 -10.11 -6.13
CA GLU A 53 28.38 -9.74 -7.42
C GLU A 53 27.18 -10.63 -7.83
N ASN A 54 26.80 -11.61 -6.99
CA ASN A 54 25.58 -12.43 -7.10
C ASN A 54 24.39 -11.85 -6.30
N GLY A 55 24.52 -10.71 -5.63
CA GLY A 55 23.48 -10.14 -4.76
C GLY A 55 22.23 -9.64 -5.51
N ASP A 56 22.42 -9.01 -6.66
CA ASP A 56 21.33 -8.37 -7.42
C ASP A 56 20.34 -9.39 -8.01
N SER A 57 20.83 -10.56 -8.46
CA SER A 57 19.94 -11.61 -8.97
C SER A 57 19.00 -12.13 -7.87
N THR A 58 19.52 -12.31 -6.65
CA THR A 58 18.73 -12.79 -5.51
C THR A 58 17.75 -11.75 -4.97
N GLU A 59 18.07 -10.45 -5.05
CA GLU A 59 17.14 -9.39 -4.67
C GLU A 59 16.01 -9.26 -5.69
N LEU A 60 16.35 -9.28 -6.98
CA LEU A 60 15.38 -9.24 -8.06
C LEU A 60 14.42 -10.45 -8.04
N GLU A 61 14.94 -11.66 -7.80
CA GLU A 61 14.14 -12.88 -7.64
C GLU A 61 13.13 -12.74 -6.50
N LYS A 62 13.56 -12.27 -5.32
CA LYS A 62 12.67 -12.04 -4.17
C LYS A 62 11.59 -11.00 -4.45
N ILE A 63 11.94 -9.93 -5.17
CA ILE A 63 10.96 -8.92 -5.59
C ILE A 63 9.92 -9.56 -6.52
N HIS A 64 10.35 -10.36 -7.50
CA HIS A 64 9.43 -11.06 -8.40
C HIS A 64 8.50 -12.04 -7.67
N GLU A 65 9.02 -12.81 -6.71
CA GLU A 65 8.20 -13.72 -5.89
C GLU A 65 7.09 -13.00 -5.11
N GLY A 66 7.35 -11.75 -4.70
CA GLY A 66 6.39 -10.92 -3.97
C GLY A 66 5.34 -10.22 -4.84
N ILE A 67 5.45 -10.30 -6.17
CA ILE A 67 4.59 -9.54 -7.11
C ILE A 67 3.67 -10.49 -7.88
N THR A 68 2.40 -10.11 -8.01
CA THR A 68 1.49 -10.74 -8.98
C THR A 68 0.75 -9.65 -9.75
N GLN A 69 0.69 -9.74 -11.08
CA GLN A 69 -0.09 -8.84 -11.92
C GLN A 69 -1.19 -9.60 -12.68
N ARG A 70 -2.38 -8.99 -12.79
CA ARG A 70 -3.49 -9.50 -13.59
C ARG A 70 -4.19 -8.35 -14.29
N ALA A 71 -4.42 -8.45 -15.61
CA ALA A 71 -5.36 -7.58 -16.30
C ALA A 71 -6.78 -7.99 -15.90
N LEU A 72 -7.39 -7.24 -14.99
CA LEU A 72 -8.67 -7.62 -14.37
C LEU A 72 -9.84 -6.76 -14.85
N PHE A 73 -9.55 -5.53 -15.24
CA PHE A 73 -10.54 -4.57 -15.73
C PHE A 73 -10.33 -4.36 -17.22
N ASP A 74 -11.38 -4.58 -18.00
CA ASP A 74 -11.37 -4.26 -19.42
C ASP A 74 -11.56 -2.74 -19.64
N ASP A 75 -11.59 -2.32 -20.90
CA ASP A 75 -11.73 -0.91 -21.24
C ASP A 75 -13.06 -0.31 -20.79
N GLU A 76 -14.15 -1.09 -20.81
CA GLU A 76 -15.48 -0.64 -20.40
C GLU A 76 -15.55 -0.48 -18.88
N ASP A 77 -15.00 -1.44 -18.13
CA ASP A 77 -14.82 -1.35 -16.68
C ASP A 77 -14.02 -0.10 -16.32
N CYS A 78 -12.86 0.09 -16.96
CA CYS A 78 -11.97 1.22 -16.70
C CYS A 78 -12.67 2.55 -16.96
N LEU A 79 -13.39 2.70 -18.08
CA LEU A 79 -14.14 3.93 -18.39
C LEU A 79 -15.18 4.25 -17.32
N LYS A 80 -15.92 3.24 -16.84
CA LYS A 80 -16.93 3.45 -15.79
C LYS A 80 -16.27 3.83 -14.46
N ILE A 81 -15.14 3.20 -14.11
CA ILE A 81 -14.41 3.48 -12.87
C ILE A 81 -13.76 4.87 -12.92
N GLU A 82 -13.13 5.23 -14.03
CA GLU A 82 -12.50 6.54 -14.26
C GLU A 82 -13.52 7.67 -14.09
N LYS A 83 -14.73 7.51 -14.66
CA LYS A 83 -15.82 8.46 -14.44
C LYS A 83 -16.18 8.61 -12.96
N LYS A 84 -16.13 7.52 -12.17
CA LYS A 84 -16.33 7.58 -10.72
C LYS A 84 -15.18 8.24 -9.98
N ILE A 85 -13.95 8.08 -10.45
CA ILE A 85 -12.79 8.80 -9.92
C ILE A 85 -12.94 10.30 -10.20
N ASP A 86 -13.34 10.70 -11.42
CA ASP A 86 -13.60 12.10 -11.75
C ASP A 86 -14.71 12.71 -10.87
N GLU A 87 -15.77 11.94 -10.55
CA GLU A 87 -16.79 12.36 -9.58
C GLU A 87 -16.19 12.59 -8.18
N VAL A 88 -15.25 11.76 -7.73
CA VAL A 88 -14.51 11.96 -6.47
C VAL A 88 -13.70 13.26 -6.51
N VAL A 89 -12.94 13.50 -7.58
CA VAL A 89 -12.15 14.74 -7.75
C VAL A 89 -13.07 15.97 -7.69
N ALA A 90 -14.15 15.98 -8.46
CA ALA A 90 -15.10 17.09 -8.50
C ALA A 90 -15.81 17.32 -7.15
N ASN A 91 -16.09 16.26 -6.38
CA ASN A 91 -16.66 16.37 -5.04
C ASN A 91 -15.65 16.94 -4.04
N ALA A 92 -14.38 16.57 -4.15
CA ALA A 92 -13.31 17.08 -3.31
C ALA A 92 -13.05 18.57 -3.54
N GLU A 93 -13.10 19.04 -4.79
CA GLU A 93 -13.02 20.46 -5.15
C GLU A 93 -14.19 21.27 -4.57
N LYS A 94 -15.38 20.67 -4.52
CA LYS A 94 -16.58 21.27 -3.91
C LYS A 94 -16.61 21.18 -2.39
N GLY A 95 -15.56 20.65 -1.75
CA GLY A 95 -15.48 20.52 -0.29
C GLY A 95 -16.50 19.54 0.31
N ARG A 96 -16.93 18.53 -0.44
CA ARG A 96 -17.97 17.57 0.00
C ARG A 96 -17.44 16.41 0.85
N TYR A 97 -16.13 16.34 1.05
CA TYR A 97 -15.48 15.31 1.86
C TYR A 97 -14.96 15.88 3.17
N ARG A 98 -14.81 15.00 4.16
CA ARG A 98 -14.16 15.28 5.43
C ARG A 98 -12.72 15.73 5.20
N GLU A 99 -12.21 16.55 6.13
CA GLU A 99 -10.90 17.17 6.01
C GLU A 99 -9.77 16.16 5.75
N LYS A 100 -9.78 15.01 6.44
CA LYS A 100 -8.72 14.00 6.32
C LYS A 100 -8.95 12.99 5.19
N THR A 101 -10.07 13.08 4.48
CA THR A 101 -10.27 12.30 3.26
C THR A 101 -9.42 12.83 2.12
N VAL A 102 -9.13 14.13 2.05
CA VAL A 102 -8.38 14.71 0.93
C VAL A 102 -7.02 15.22 1.37
N ASP A 103 -5.95 14.59 0.90
CA ASP A 103 -4.56 15.04 1.09
C ASP A 103 -4.01 15.60 -0.22
N ARG A 104 -3.75 16.91 -0.27
CA ARG A 104 -3.32 17.62 -1.47
C ARG A 104 -1.81 17.87 -1.43
N ALA A 105 -1.09 17.35 -2.42
CA ALA A 105 0.30 17.70 -2.73
C ALA A 105 0.40 18.24 -4.17
N PRO A 106 1.49 18.96 -4.54
CA PRO A 106 1.55 19.73 -5.79
C PRO A 106 1.18 18.99 -7.08
N LEU A 107 1.58 17.71 -7.20
CA LEU A 107 1.32 16.89 -8.40
C LEU A 107 0.64 15.55 -8.07
N ARG A 108 0.14 15.41 -6.84
CA ARG A 108 -0.55 14.20 -6.41
C ARG A 108 -1.57 14.53 -5.33
N ILE A 109 -2.81 14.11 -5.53
CA ILE A 109 -3.86 14.17 -4.53
C ILE A 109 -4.18 12.75 -4.07
N LYS A 110 -4.36 12.55 -2.76
CA LYS A 110 -4.84 11.30 -2.20
C LYS A 110 -6.24 11.45 -1.64
N TYR A 111 -7.07 10.45 -1.88
CA TYR A 111 -8.42 10.34 -1.32
C TYR A 111 -8.51 9.10 -0.45
N PHE A 112 -8.63 9.27 0.87
CA PHE A 112 -8.73 8.20 1.85
C PHE A 112 -10.19 7.89 2.18
N PHE A 113 -10.57 6.62 2.06
CA PHE A 113 -11.89 6.13 2.41
C PHE A 113 -11.83 4.89 3.31
N GLY A 114 -12.78 4.80 4.26
CA GLY A 114 -12.85 3.75 5.29
C GLY A 114 -11.86 4.00 6.41
N GLU A 115 -10.59 3.76 6.15
CA GLU A 115 -9.48 4.05 7.06
C GLU A 115 -8.53 5.08 6.45
N GLY A 116 -8.02 5.96 7.30
CA GLY A 116 -6.93 6.87 6.96
C GLY A 116 -5.89 6.84 8.05
N TYR A 117 -4.68 7.30 7.74
CA TYR A 117 -3.57 7.32 8.69
C TYR A 117 -2.77 8.60 8.59
N THR A 118 -2.08 8.92 9.68
CA THR A 118 -1.18 10.07 9.74
C THR A 118 0.02 9.84 8.83
N TYR A 119 0.30 10.76 7.91
CA TYR A 119 1.42 10.68 6.98
C TYR A 119 2.09 12.05 6.79
N GLY A 120 3.36 12.06 6.34
CA GLY A 120 4.04 13.26 5.87
C GLY A 120 4.26 14.33 6.95
N LYS A 121 3.56 15.46 6.85
CA LYS A 121 3.79 16.67 7.68
C LYS A 121 3.53 16.46 9.18
N GLN A 122 2.71 15.47 9.54
CA GLN A 122 2.53 15.04 10.94
C GLN A 122 3.71 14.18 11.46
N MET A 123 4.56 13.68 10.55
CA MET A 123 5.75 12.90 10.86
C MET A 123 7.01 13.77 10.99
N SER A 124 7.02 15.02 10.53
CA SER A 124 8.18 15.92 10.77
C SER A 124 8.42 16.19 12.25
N GLU A 125 7.39 16.01 13.09
CA GLU A 125 7.51 16.11 14.56
C GLU A 125 7.83 14.77 15.24
N ARG A 126 7.54 13.63 14.61
CA ARG A 126 7.53 12.30 15.27
C ARG A 126 8.47 11.25 14.66
N GLY A 127 9.05 11.54 13.50
CA GLY A 127 9.92 10.63 12.75
C GLY A 127 9.15 9.57 11.94
N PRO A 128 9.81 8.96 10.93
CA PRO A 128 9.21 7.91 10.10
C PRO A 128 8.90 6.63 10.90
N GLY A 129 7.88 5.88 10.50
CA GLY A 129 7.48 4.63 11.17
C GLY A 129 6.55 4.80 12.38
N GLN A 130 6.06 6.02 12.61
CA GLN A 130 5.11 6.34 13.69
C GLN A 130 3.69 6.60 13.18
N GLU A 131 3.36 6.13 11.98
CA GLU A 131 2.04 6.25 11.41
C GLU A 131 0.99 5.64 12.35
N ARG A 132 -0.16 6.30 12.47
CA ARG A 132 -1.32 5.85 13.24
C ARG A 132 -2.58 6.02 12.42
N LEU A 133 -3.52 5.10 12.59
CA LEU A 133 -4.87 5.31 12.06
C LEU A 133 -5.49 6.57 12.69
N TYR A 134 -6.23 7.32 11.89
CA TYR A 134 -7.13 8.33 12.42
C TYR A 134 -8.25 7.66 13.24
N ALA A 135 -8.88 8.44 14.11
CA ALA A 135 -10.07 7.99 14.83
C ALA A 135 -11.20 7.62 13.84
N ARG A 136 -12.12 6.75 14.26
CA ARG A 136 -13.27 6.34 13.44
C ARG A 136 -14.06 7.57 12.99
N GLY A 137 -14.47 7.61 11.72
CA GLY A 137 -15.30 8.68 11.17
C GLY A 137 -14.54 9.97 10.81
N VAL A 138 -13.21 9.99 10.91
CA VAL A 138 -12.40 11.16 10.50
C VAL A 138 -12.22 11.23 8.97
N VAL A 139 -12.27 10.08 8.30
CA VAL A 139 -12.34 9.96 6.83
C VAL A 139 -13.72 9.46 6.44
N ASP A 140 -14.18 9.79 5.23
CA ASP A 140 -15.42 9.29 4.63
C ASP A 140 -15.41 7.77 4.46
N ASP A 141 -16.59 7.17 4.43
CA ASP A 141 -16.74 5.74 4.18
C ASP A 141 -16.37 5.37 2.74
N ILE A 142 -16.02 4.10 2.51
CA ILE A 142 -15.73 3.59 1.17
C ILE A 142 -16.98 3.76 0.27
N PRO A 143 -16.88 4.51 -0.84
CA PRO A 143 -18.00 4.68 -1.76
C PRO A 143 -18.50 3.33 -2.28
N LYS A 144 -19.82 3.15 -2.36
CA LYS A 144 -20.45 1.90 -2.81
C LYS A 144 -19.92 1.37 -4.15
N TRP A 145 -19.57 2.29 -5.07
CA TRP A 145 -19.05 1.90 -6.38
C TRP A 145 -17.69 1.20 -6.29
N ILE A 146 -16.86 1.47 -5.29
CA ILE A 146 -15.60 0.75 -5.07
C ILE A 146 -15.90 -0.70 -4.73
N PHE A 147 -16.86 -0.96 -3.85
CA PHE A 147 -17.31 -2.31 -3.53
C PHE A 147 -17.87 -3.03 -4.76
N ASP A 148 -18.80 -2.37 -5.46
CA ASP A 148 -19.50 -2.98 -6.59
C ASP A 148 -18.58 -3.22 -7.79
N MET A 149 -17.70 -2.28 -8.11
CA MET A 149 -16.97 -2.32 -9.38
C MET A 149 -15.55 -2.85 -9.22
N VAL A 150 -14.90 -2.59 -8.07
CA VAL A 150 -13.47 -2.88 -7.85
C VAL A 150 -13.30 -4.08 -6.92
N GLU A 151 -13.76 -4.01 -5.67
CA GLU A 151 -13.57 -5.10 -4.69
C GLU A 151 -14.20 -6.39 -5.20
N ARG A 152 -15.44 -6.35 -5.71
CA ARG A 152 -16.12 -7.55 -6.20
C ARG A 152 -15.27 -8.31 -7.22
N LYS A 153 -14.70 -7.63 -8.22
CA LYS A 153 -13.84 -8.28 -9.22
C LYS A 153 -12.55 -8.85 -8.61
N ILE A 154 -11.95 -8.15 -7.65
CA ILE A 154 -10.73 -8.62 -6.95
C ILE A 154 -11.04 -9.88 -6.13
N VAL A 155 -12.16 -9.91 -5.41
CA VAL A 155 -12.61 -11.05 -4.61
C VAL A 155 -13.00 -12.23 -5.51
N ASP A 156 -13.76 -11.99 -6.57
CA ASP A 156 -14.20 -13.01 -7.54
C ASP A 156 -12.98 -13.64 -8.26
N ALA A 157 -11.91 -12.88 -8.48
CA ALA A 157 -10.65 -13.37 -9.01
C ALA A 157 -9.78 -14.15 -8.00
N GLY A 158 -10.24 -14.28 -6.74
CA GLY A 158 -9.53 -14.97 -5.67
C GLY A 158 -8.25 -14.27 -5.20
N ILE A 159 -8.14 -12.95 -5.41
CA ILE A 159 -6.93 -12.19 -5.03
C ILE A 159 -6.88 -11.95 -3.52
N VAL A 160 -8.02 -11.59 -2.92
CA VAL A 160 -8.21 -11.47 -1.46
C VAL A 160 -9.57 -12.05 -1.07
N PRO A 161 -9.76 -12.49 0.19
CA PRO A 161 -11.06 -12.94 0.66
C PRO A 161 -12.07 -11.79 0.76
N LYS A 162 -13.36 -12.14 0.77
CA LYS A 162 -14.45 -11.19 1.03
C LYS A 162 -14.24 -10.46 2.36
N ASN A 163 -14.58 -9.18 2.43
CA ASN A 163 -14.42 -8.32 3.60
C ASN A 163 -12.95 -8.04 4.01
N PHE A 164 -11.97 -8.40 3.19
CA PHE A 164 -10.57 -8.04 3.43
C PHE A 164 -10.33 -6.53 3.28
N ILE A 165 -11.03 -5.88 2.34
CA ILE A 165 -10.84 -4.46 2.05
C ILE A 165 -11.69 -3.62 2.99
N ASN A 166 -11.04 -2.95 3.94
CA ASN A 166 -11.67 -1.94 4.81
C ASN A 166 -11.03 -0.54 4.66
N SER A 167 -10.03 -0.41 3.78
CA SER A 167 -9.32 0.83 3.46
C SER A 167 -9.16 0.95 1.95
N ALA A 168 -9.63 2.04 1.37
CA ALA A 168 -9.46 2.34 -0.05
C ALA A 168 -8.81 3.72 -0.22
N VAL A 169 -7.69 3.78 -0.96
CA VAL A 169 -6.97 5.02 -1.23
C VAL A 169 -6.86 5.24 -2.73
N ILE A 170 -7.42 6.34 -3.22
CA ILE A 170 -7.25 6.77 -4.61
C ILE A 170 -6.09 7.76 -4.64
N ASN A 171 -5.05 7.46 -5.42
CA ASN A 171 -3.97 8.40 -5.69
C ASN A 171 -4.13 8.93 -7.11
N ASP A 172 -4.44 10.22 -7.22
CA ASP A 172 -4.58 10.92 -8.49
C ASP A 172 -3.29 11.69 -8.78
N TYR A 173 -2.65 11.41 -9.92
CA TYR A 173 -1.35 11.93 -10.31
C TYR A 173 -1.48 12.85 -11.51
N GLN A 174 -0.99 14.08 -11.36
CA GLN A 174 -0.84 15.00 -12.48
C GLN A 174 0.43 14.65 -13.29
N PRO A 175 0.55 15.12 -14.54
CA PRO A 175 1.78 14.91 -15.33
C PRO A 175 3.04 15.36 -14.57
N GLY A 176 4.06 14.50 -14.53
CA GLY A 176 5.28 14.70 -13.73
C GLY A 176 5.15 14.39 -12.23
N GLY A 177 3.95 14.03 -11.78
CA GLY A 177 3.70 13.56 -10.41
C GLY A 177 4.41 12.24 -10.13
N CYS A 178 4.91 12.10 -8.91
CA CYS A 178 5.58 10.89 -8.47
C CYS A 178 5.34 10.62 -6.98
N ILE A 179 5.73 9.43 -6.54
CA ILE A 179 5.81 9.07 -5.14
C ILE A 179 7.27 8.75 -4.78
N VAL A 180 7.73 9.31 -3.67
CA VAL A 180 9.05 9.03 -3.12
C VAL A 180 9.12 7.60 -2.56
N SER A 181 10.33 7.07 -2.49
CA SER A 181 10.60 5.74 -1.94
C SER A 181 10.02 5.59 -0.53
N HIS A 182 9.21 4.55 -0.34
CA HIS A 182 8.56 4.21 0.92
C HIS A 182 8.19 2.72 0.92
N ILE A 183 7.84 2.22 2.10
CA ILE A 183 7.24 0.89 2.30
C ILE A 183 5.90 1.12 2.98
N ASP A 184 4.86 0.43 2.53
CA ASP A 184 3.55 0.52 3.18
C ASP A 184 3.63 0.10 4.67
N PRO A 185 3.15 0.94 5.61
CA PRO A 185 3.37 0.75 7.04
C PRO A 185 2.87 -0.60 7.54
N GLY A 186 3.80 -1.51 7.87
CA GLY A 186 3.41 -2.90 8.13
C GLY A 186 2.69 -3.14 9.44
N HIS A 187 2.86 -2.24 10.40
CA HIS A 187 2.08 -2.21 11.63
C HIS A 187 0.65 -1.74 11.42
N ILE A 188 0.35 -1.07 10.30
CA ILE A 188 -1.01 -0.67 9.93
C ILE A 188 -1.59 -1.74 9.02
N PHE A 189 -1.11 -1.85 7.79
CA PHE A 189 -1.76 -2.63 6.74
C PHE A 189 -1.46 -4.12 6.85
N ASP A 190 -2.44 -4.97 6.54
CA ASP A 190 -2.22 -6.38 6.28
C ASP A 190 -1.78 -6.61 4.84
N ARG A 191 -1.21 -7.80 4.58
CA ARG A 191 -0.80 -8.22 3.24
C ARG A 191 -1.85 -9.20 2.71
N PRO A 192 -2.09 -9.21 1.39
CA PRO A 192 -1.39 -8.42 0.36
C PRO A 192 -1.84 -6.96 0.28
N ILE A 193 -0.98 -6.10 -0.27
CA ILE A 193 -1.39 -4.78 -0.78
C ILE A 193 -1.87 -4.96 -2.22
N VAL A 194 -3.06 -4.47 -2.54
CA VAL A 194 -3.66 -4.58 -3.87
C VAL A 194 -3.86 -3.18 -4.46
N SER A 195 -3.34 -2.95 -5.67
CA SER A 195 -3.50 -1.70 -6.40
C SER A 195 -4.06 -1.96 -7.81
N ALA A 196 -5.04 -1.16 -8.23
CA ALA A 196 -5.57 -1.14 -9.60
C ALA A 196 -5.23 0.19 -10.28
N SER A 197 -4.73 0.13 -11.52
CA SER A 197 -4.29 1.32 -12.27
C SER A 197 -5.30 1.77 -13.32
N PHE A 198 -5.52 3.07 -13.44
CA PHE A 198 -6.51 3.69 -14.35
C PHE A 198 -5.90 4.87 -15.11
N PHE A 199 -6.63 5.39 -16.11
CA PHE A 199 -6.32 6.50 -17.02
C PHE A 199 -5.16 6.26 -17.97
N SER A 200 -3.96 5.93 -17.48
CA SER A 200 -2.77 5.79 -18.32
C SER A 200 -1.84 4.68 -17.83
N ALA A 201 -1.01 4.18 -18.74
CA ALA A 201 0.07 3.26 -18.38
C ALA A 201 1.20 4.00 -17.66
N SER A 202 1.86 3.32 -16.72
CA SER A 202 2.98 3.86 -15.95
C SER A 202 3.96 2.76 -15.56
N SER A 203 4.85 3.02 -14.59
CA SER A 203 5.75 2.02 -14.01
C SER A 203 5.82 2.15 -12.49
N LEU A 204 5.79 1.01 -11.81
CA LEU A 204 6.05 0.88 -10.37
C LEU A 204 7.48 0.40 -10.18
N CYS A 205 8.30 1.20 -9.49
CA CYS A 205 9.74 0.95 -9.37
C CYS A 205 10.11 0.47 -7.95
N PHE A 206 10.95 -0.55 -7.86
CA PHE A 206 11.46 -1.13 -6.62
C PHE A 206 12.97 -0.86 -6.48
N GLY A 207 13.43 -0.64 -5.25
CA GLY A 207 14.86 -0.36 -4.98
C GLY A 207 15.33 1.05 -5.36
N CYS A 208 14.41 2.00 -5.55
CA CYS A 208 14.79 3.39 -5.87
C CYS A 208 15.26 4.16 -4.63
N LYS A 209 16.41 4.84 -4.76
CA LYS A 209 16.85 5.90 -3.85
C LYS A 209 16.60 7.26 -4.49
N PHE A 210 16.00 8.17 -3.72
CA PHE A 210 15.73 9.53 -4.17
C PHE A 210 16.82 10.48 -3.65
N SER A 211 17.20 11.43 -4.50
CA SER A 211 17.90 12.65 -4.11
C SER A 211 17.04 13.85 -4.47
N PHE A 212 17.13 14.90 -3.66
CA PHE A 212 16.32 16.10 -3.79
C PHE A 212 17.22 17.30 -4.13
N LYS A 213 16.66 18.28 -4.85
CA LYS A 213 17.34 19.49 -5.35
C LYS A 213 18.42 19.23 -6.44
N PRO A 214 18.04 18.86 -7.68
CA PRO A 214 16.70 18.53 -8.19
C PRO A 214 16.28 17.10 -7.84
N ILE A 215 15.03 16.71 -8.12
CA ILE A 215 14.59 15.33 -7.93
C ILE A 215 15.37 14.43 -8.90
N ARG A 216 16.12 13.47 -8.38
CA ARG A 216 16.73 12.38 -9.15
C ARG A 216 16.50 11.06 -8.44
N THR A 217 16.43 9.99 -9.22
CA THR A 217 16.33 8.62 -8.72
C THR A 217 17.50 7.80 -9.21
N THR A 218 17.93 6.82 -8.40
CA THR A 218 18.81 5.76 -8.90
C THR A 218 18.06 4.90 -9.92
N THR A 219 18.81 4.15 -10.72
CA THR A 219 18.25 3.03 -11.49
C THR A 219 17.53 2.10 -10.50
N PRO A 220 16.28 1.70 -10.76
CA PRO A 220 15.57 0.74 -9.93
C PRO A 220 16.19 -0.65 -10.05
N VAL A 221 16.01 -1.47 -9.01
CA VAL A 221 16.27 -2.92 -9.09
C VAL A 221 15.27 -3.57 -10.04
N LEU A 222 13.99 -3.16 -9.96
CA LEU A 222 12.94 -3.56 -10.89
C LEU A 222 12.08 -2.35 -11.28
N SER A 223 11.85 -2.17 -12.58
CA SER A 223 10.83 -1.28 -13.11
C SER A 223 9.68 -2.12 -13.65
N LEU A 224 8.58 -2.21 -12.90
CA LEU A 224 7.41 -3.01 -13.26
C LEU A 224 6.41 -2.17 -14.08
N PRO A 225 6.16 -2.49 -15.36
CA PRO A 225 5.13 -1.81 -16.13
C PRO A 225 3.74 -2.02 -15.50
N ILE A 226 2.95 -0.95 -15.41
CA ILE A 226 1.58 -0.99 -14.91
C ILE A 226 0.64 -0.38 -15.94
N SER A 227 -0.03 -1.23 -16.71
CA SER A 227 -1.01 -0.81 -17.72
C SER A 227 -2.35 -0.40 -17.07
N ARG A 228 -3.13 0.39 -17.80
CA ARG A 228 -4.54 0.67 -17.47
C ARG A 228 -5.31 -0.66 -17.30
N GLY A 229 -6.11 -0.75 -16.25
CA GLY A 229 -6.91 -1.94 -15.90
C GLY A 229 -6.12 -3.08 -15.25
N CYS A 230 -4.81 -2.93 -15.06
CA CYS A 230 -3.98 -3.91 -14.36
C CYS A 230 -4.17 -3.83 -12.85
N VAL A 231 -4.30 -4.99 -12.21
CA VAL A 231 -4.20 -5.17 -10.76
C VAL A 231 -2.82 -5.72 -10.44
N THR A 232 -2.10 -5.01 -9.57
CA THR A 232 -0.82 -5.43 -9.00
C THR A 232 -1.01 -5.79 -7.52
N VAL A 233 -0.47 -6.92 -7.11
CA VAL A 233 -0.56 -7.48 -5.76
C VAL A 233 0.84 -7.61 -5.20
N LEU A 234 1.09 -7.03 -4.03
CA LEU A 234 2.37 -7.06 -3.32
C LEU A 234 2.23 -7.82 -1.99
N ARG A 235 3.13 -8.76 -1.72
CA ARG A 235 3.14 -9.59 -0.50
C ARG A 235 4.36 -9.32 0.38
#